data_AF-A0A6I1FZW3-F1
#
_entry.id   AF-A0A6I1FZW3-F1
#
_cell.length_a   1.000
_cell.length_b   1.000
_cell.length_c   1.000
_cell.angle_alpha   90.00
_cell.angle_beta   90.00
_cell.angle_gamma   90.00
#
_symmetry.space_group_name_H-M   'P 1'
#
loop_
_entity.id
_entity.type
_entity.pdbx_description
1 polymer ?
#
loop_
_entity_poly.entity_id
_entity_poly.type
_entity_poly.pdbx_seq_one_letter_code
_entity_poly.pdbx_strand_id
1 'polypeptide(L)' 'MTSLWNGRGACIRCNQAREAPGWTAHTSSGIDETHEIVLTTPTGHDYASQAPPLVPGRPVRAPGEAVRSRSGPQDARAG' A
#
# COMPACT_ATOMS: atom_id res chain seq x y z
N MET A 1 11.11 4.60 -1.56
CA MET A 1 11.47 3.22 -1.95
C MET A 1 10.50 2.34 -1.18
N THR A 2 9.59 1.63 -1.83
CA THR A 2 8.65 0.74 -1.14
C THR A 2 9.36 -0.53 -0.71
N SER A 3 9.30 -0.88 0.58
CA SER A 3 9.72 -2.21 1.06
C SER A 3 8.60 -3.23 0.86
N LEU A 4 8.91 -4.52 0.83
CA LEU A 4 7.91 -5.59 0.63
C LEU A 4 6.84 -5.58 1.74
N TRP A 5 7.23 -5.18 2.95
CA TRP A 5 6.36 -5.02 4.10
C TRP A 5 5.50 -3.75 4.05
N ASN A 6 5.88 -2.76 3.23
CA ASN A 6 5.14 -1.52 3.00
C ASN A 6 4.79 -1.37 1.51
N GLY A 7 3.99 -2.32 1.00
CA GLY A 7 3.56 -2.40 -0.40
C GLY A 7 2.58 -1.30 -0.85
N ARG A 8 2.41 -0.22 -0.08
CA ARG A 8 1.56 0.91 -0.44
C ARG A 8 2.39 1.92 -1.25
N GLY A 9 2.36 1.77 -2.58
CA GLY A 9 3.02 2.71 -3.50
C GLY A 9 2.60 4.16 -3.27
N ALA A 10 3.52 4.99 -2.80
CA ALA A 10 3.34 6.43 -2.58
C ALA A 10 4.55 7.22 -3.09
N CYS A 11 4.40 8.54 -3.28
CA CYS A 11 5.55 9.38 -3.66
C CYS A 11 6.64 9.36 -2.58
N ILE A 12 7.87 9.75 -2.93
CA ILE A 12 9.04 9.67 -2.04
C ILE A 12 8.81 10.36 -0.69
N ARG A 13 8.15 11.52 -0.67
CA ARG A 13 7.82 12.28 0.54
C ARG A 13 6.84 11.53 1.44
N CYS A 14 5.81 10.93 0.85
CA CYS A 14 4.83 10.14 1.58
C CYS A 14 5.42 8.85 2.15
N ASN A 15 6.40 8.27 1.45
CA ASN A 15 7.14 7.11 1.95
C ASN A 15 8.03 7.49 3.13
N GLN A 16 8.79 8.59 3.01
CA GLN A 16 9.66 9.10 4.06
C GLN A 16 8.90 9.44 5.34
N ALA A 17 7.70 10.03 5.23
CA ALA A 17 6.88 10.33 6.41
C ALA A 17 6.43 9.07 7.16
N ARG A 18 6.20 7.96 6.44
CA ARG A 18 5.70 6.70 6.99
C ARG A 18 6.81 5.78 7.52
N GLU A 19 8.01 5.91 6.97
CA GLU A 19 9.23 5.20 7.39
C GLU A 19 10.07 6.03 8.39
N ALA A 20 9.59 7.20 8.79
CA ALA A 20 10.28 8.04 9.74
C ALA A 20 10.47 7.29 11.08
N PRO A 21 11.61 7.48 11.78
CA PRO A 21 11.85 6.84 13.07
C PRO A 21 10.70 7.05 14.06
N GLY A 22 10.33 5.99 14.79
CA GLY A 22 9.21 6.00 15.73
C GLY A 22 7.84 5.71 15.12
N TRP A 23 7.72 5.67 13.80
CA TRP A 23 6.53 5.09 13.14
C TRP A 23 6.71 3.59 12.95
N THR A 24 5.66 2.81 13.26
CA THR A 24 5.62 1.38 12.92
C THR A 24 4.29 1.02 12.28
N ALA A 25 4.31 0.06 11.35
CA ALA A 25 3.11 -0.47 10.72
C ALA A 25 3.19 -2.00 10.72
N HIS A 26 2.11 -2.66 11.08
CA HIS A 26 2.02 -4.12 11.06
C HIS A 26 0.65 -4.56 10.55
N THR A 27 0.64 -5.65 9.78
CA THR A 27 -0.57 -6.33 9.31
C THR A 27 -1.01 -7.33 10.37
N SER A 28 -2.25 -7.23 10.84
CA SER A 28 -2.81 -8.13 11.87
C SER A 28 -3.54 -9.34 11.28
N SER A 29 -3.88 -9.31 10.00
CA SER A 29 -4.75 -10.30 9.34
C SER A 29 -4.00 -11.39 8.56
N GLY A 30 -4.47 -12.64 8.68
CA GLY A 30 -4.01 -13.79 7.88
C GLY A 30 -4.41 -13.72 6.39
N ILE A 31 -3.95 -14.70 5.59
CA ILE A 31 -4.12 -14.73 4.11
C ILE A 31 -5.61 -14.73 3.69
N ASP A 32 -6.49 -15.32 4.50
CA ASP A 32 -7.92 -15.46 4.21
C ASP A 32 -8.81 -14.52 5.06
N GLU A 33 -8.21 -13.57 5.78
CA GLU A 33 -8.92 -12.65 6.67
C GLU A 33 -9.03 -11.25 6.06
N THR A 34 -10.00 -10.47 6.57
CA THR A 34 -10.15 -9.07 6.15
C THR A 34 -8.87 -8.32 6.47
N HIS A 35 -8.24 -7.75 5.45
CA HIS A 35 -6.98 -7.05 5.63
C HIS A 35 -7.10 -5.91 6.63
N GLU A 36 -6.30 -5.99 7.69
CA GLU A 36 -6.19 -4.95 8.71
C GLU A 36 -4.73 -4.55 8.90
N ILE A 37 -4.52 -3.24 9.01
CA ILE A 37 -3.22 -2.63 9.29
C ILE A 37 -3.35 -1.73 10.52
N VAL A 38 -2.41 -1.88 11.45
CA VAL A 38 -2.25 -1.00 12.60
C VAL A 38 -1.03 -0.12 12.37
N LEU A 39 -1.21 1.19 12.60
CA LEU A 39 -0.17 2.20 12.50
C LEU A 39 0.08 2.79 13.88
N THR A 40 1.29 2.60 14.41
CA THR A 40 1.74 3.24 15.65
C THR A 40 2.52 4.51 15.30
N THR A 41 2.12 5.60 15.92
CA THR A 41 2.78 6.91 15.82
C THR A 41 3.99 7.00 16.76
N PRO A 42 4.92 7.96 16.54
CA PRO A 42 6.02 8.20 17.47
C PRO A 42 5.60 8.57 18.89
N THR A 43 4.38 9.08 19.08
CA THR A 43 3.82 9.38 20.40
C THR A 43 3.14 8.18 21.06
N GLY A 44 3.13 7.02 20.39
CA GLY A 44 2.56 5.77 20.90
C GLY A 44 1.07 5.59 20.65
N HIS A 45 0.42 6.45 19.85
CA HIS A 45 -0.97 6.23 19.45
C HIS A 45 -1.07 5.23 18.30
N ASP A 46 -2.05 4.34 18.40
CA ASP A 46 -2.37 3.36 17.38
C ASP A 46 -3.61 3.78 16.58
N TYR A 47 -3.51 3.57 15.26
CA TYR A 47 -4.60 3.78 14.32
C TYR A 47 -4.81 2.51 13.49
N ALA A 48 -6.00 1.93 13.60
CA ALA A 48 -6.39 0.75 12.83
C ALA A 48 -7.07 1.16 11.51
N SER A 49 -6.73 0.45 10.44
CA SER A 49 -7.35 0.57 9.12
C SER A 49 -7.70 -0.82 8.62
N GLN A 50 -9.00 -1.13 8.65
CA GLN A 50 -9.55 -2.38 8.14
C GLN A 50 -10.13 -2.16 6.74
N ALA A 51 -9.87 -3.10 5.84
CA ALA A 51 -10.50 -3.13 4.52
C ALA A 51 -12.02 -3.36 4.66
N PRO A 52 -12.85 -2.71 3.84
CA PRO A 52 -14.29 -2.99 3.85
C PRO A 52 -14.57 -4.44 3.43
N PRO A 53 -15.70 -5.03 3.88
CA PRO A 53 -16.08 -6.39 3.50
C PRO A 53 -16.24 -6.52 1.99
N LEU A 54 -16.05 -7.73 1.48
CA LEU A 54 -16.29 -8.04 0.07
C LEU A 54 -17.79 -7.85 -0.24
N VAL A 55 -18.09 -6.96 -1.18
CA VAL A 55 -19.45 -6.74 -1.67
C VAL A 55 -19.78 -7.85 -2.68
N PRO A 56 -20.93 -8.56 -2.54
CA PRO A 56 -21.34 -9.60 -3.49
C PRO A 56 -21.36 -9.09 -4.93
N GLY A 57 -20.85 -9.88 -5.86
CA GLY A 57 -20.84 -9.55 -7.30
C GLY A 57 -19.69 -8.66 -7.77
N ARG A 58 -18.82 -8.16 -6.87
CA ARG A 58 -17.55 -7.53 -7.28
C ARG A 58 -16.52 -8.64 -7.56
N PRO A 59 -15.99 -8.78 -8.79
CA PRO A 59 -15.00 -9.81 -9.07
C PRO A 59 -13.76 -9.57 -8.21
N VAL A 60 -13.34 -10.61 -7.47
CA VAL A 60 -12.02 -10.62 -6.82
C VAL A 60 -11.00 -10.61 -7.95
N ARG A 61 -10.19 -9.55 -8.02
CA ARG A 61 -9.12 -9.47 -9.00
C ARG A 61 -8.12 -10.58 -8.69
N ALA A 62 -7.90 -11.48 -9.63
CA ALA A 62 -6.97 -12.59 -9.42
C ALA A 62 -5.58 -12.03 -9.06
N PRO A 63 -4.89 -12.63 -8.07
CA PRO A 63 -3.49 -12.32 -7.83
C PRO A 63 -2.70 -12.52 -9.14
N GLY A 64 -2.10 -11.46 -9.68
CA GLY A 64 -1.32 -11.51 -10.91
C GLY A 64 -1.93 -10.87 -12.16
N GLU A 65 -3.15 -10.31 -12.10
CA GLU A 65 -3.62 -9.48 -13.20
C GLU A 65 -2.77 -8.19 -13.22
N ALA A 66 -1.84 -8.07 -14.17
CA ALA A 66 -1.06 -6.85 -14.33
C ALA A 66 -2.00 -5.71 -14.74
N VAL A 67 -1.97 -4.59 -14.02
CA VAL A 67 -2.58 -3.35 -14.54
C VAL A 67 -1.81 -3.02 -15.81
N ARG A 68 -2.47 -3.11 -16.98
CA ARG A 68 -1.82 -2.73 -18.25
C ARG A 68 -1.48 -1.24 -18.15
N SER A 69 -0.20 -0.95 -17.94
CA SER A 69 0.30 0.41 -17.97
C SER A 69 0.04 0.96 -19.37
N ARG A 70 -0.73 2.04 -19.48
CA ARG A 70 -0.87 2.75 -20.75
C ARG A 70 0.43 3.49 -21.00
N SER A 71 1.37 2.84 -21.70
CA SER A 71 2.58 3.49 -22.21
C SER A 71 2.18 4.51 -23.27
N GLY A 72 2.08 5.78 -22.89
CA GLY A 72 2.13 6.89 -23.85
C GLY A 72 3.56 7.08 -24.37
N PRO A 73 3.74 7.62 -25.60
CA PRO A 73 5.06 7.77 -26.19
C PRO A 73 5.88 8.78 -25.38
N GLN A 74 7.04 8.32 -24.90
CA GLN A 74 8.07 9.19 -24.32
C GLN A 74 9.09 9.47 -25.42
N ASP A 75 8.73 10.41 -26.30
CA ASP A 75 9.63 10.95 -27.31
C ASP A 75 10.55 12.03 -26.72
N ALA A 76 11.85 11.81 -26.96
CA ALA A 76 12.93 12.78 -27.10
C ALA A 76 13.29 13.70 -25.92
N ARG A 77 14.36 13.34 -25.21
CA ARG A 77 15.36 14.31 -24.73
C ARG A 77 16.78 13.77 -24.90
N ALA A 78 17.49 14.30 -25.89
CA ALA A 78 18.95 14.38 -25.91
C ALA A 78 19.32 15.63 -26.73
N GLY A 79 19.97 16.59 -26.07
CA GLY A 79 20.37 17.90 -26.61
C GLY A 79 20.30 18.96 -25.53
#